data_AF-A0A2V9IWC6-F1
#
_entry.id   AF-A0A2V9IWC6-F1
#
_cell.length_a   1.000
_cell.length_b   1.000
_cell.length_c   1.000
_cell.angle_alpha   90.00
_cell.angle_beta   90.00
_cell.angle_gamma   90.00
#
_symmetry.space_group_name_H-M   'P 1'
#
loop_
_entity.id
_entity.type
_entity.pdbx_description
1 polymer ?
#
loop_
_entity_poly.entity_id
_entity_poly.type
_entity_poly.pdbx_seq_one_letter_code
_entity_poly.pdbx_strand_id
1 'polypeptide(L)'
;MRPSRSSLWLGGSIAVCGAGIRTWAAGHIDKGRVLARSGPYALTRNPLYLGSLVMAIGVIVAGQVYWLLLPFVLFYLTVYYPVMRAEEQELLGGYGEEFKEYAGKVPLFFPRFTTPAATSRFLWSRVLQNREHRTLGGLLLTEAFLILRSFY
;
A
#
# COMPACT_ATOMS: atom_id res chain seq x y z
N MET A 1 12.85 13.62 19.11
CA MET A 1 12.44 12.81 20.28
C MET A 1 13.05 11.42 20.13
N ARG A 2 13.42 10.75 21.23
CA ARG A 2 13.88 9.35 21.19
C ARG A 2 12.65 8.43 21.17
N PRO A 3 12.54 7.48 20.23
CA PRO A 3 11.42 6.54 20.17
C PRO A 3 11.22 5.81 21.50
N SER A 4 9.99 5.73 22.00
CA SER A 4 9.67 4.91 23.16
C SER A 4 9.49 3.45 22.74
N ARG A 5 9.66 2.50 23.67
CA ARG A 5 9.39 1.08 23.38
C ARG A 5 7.95 0.85 22.92
N SER A 6 6.99 1.55 23.52
CA SER A 6 5.58 1.47 23.14
C SER A 6 5.33 2.02 21.73
N SER A 7 6.00 3.12 21.35
CA SER A 7 5.85 3.69 20.01
C SER A 7 6.44 2.76 18.96
N LEU A 8 7.60 2.17 19.23
CA LEU A 8 8.23 1.18 18.34
C LEU A 8 7.31 -0.03 18.08
N TRP A 9 6.76 -0.63 19.14
CA TRP A 9 5.86 -1.78 18.97
C TRP A 9 4.57 -1.42 18.23
N LEU A 10 3.92 -0.32 18.62
CA LEU A 10 2.68 0.13 17.98
C LEU A 10 2.92 0.51 16.52
N GLY A 11 3.88 1.39 16.27
CA GLY A 11 4.23 1.88 14.95
C GLY A 11 4.75 0.78 14.03
N GLY A 12 5.65 -0.06 14.53
CA GLY A 12 6.17 -1.21 13.79
C GLY A 12 5.07 -2.21 13.43
N SER A 13 4.11 -2.47 14.32
CA SER A 13 2.95 -3.33 14.01
C SER A 13 2.07 -2.73 12.91
N ILE A 14 1.81 -1.41 12.95
CA ILE A 14 1.09 -0.70 11.89
C ILE A 14 1.88 -0.78 10.58
N ALA A 15 3.21 -0.62 10.64
CA ALA A 15 4.08 -0.65 9.47
C ALA A 15 4.06 -2.02 8.78
N VAL A 16 4.14 -3.09 9.58
CA VAL A 16 4.03 -4.48 9.14
C VAL A 16 2.65 -4.77 8.52
N CYS A 17 1.56 -4.25 9.09
CA CYS A 17 0.23 -4.36 8.48
C CYS A 17 0.19 -3.70 7.09
N GLY A 18 0.77 -2.50 6.94
CA GLY A 18 0.88 -1.82 5.66
C GLY A 18 1.68 -2.61 4.63
N ALA A 19 2.83 -3.18 5.04
CA ALA A 19 3.64 -4.06 4.21
C ALA A 19 2.91 -5.36 3.84
N GLY A 20 2.08 -5.90 4.74
CA GLY A 20 1.20 -7.04 4.48
C GLY A 20 0.17 -6.75 3.38
N ILE A 21 -0.48 -5.59 3.42
CA ILE A 21 -1.41 -5.15 2.36
C ILE A 21 -0.69 -5.05 1.01
N ARG A 22 0.52 -4.46 0.99
CA ARG A 22 1.33 -4.36 -0.23
C ARG A 22 1.72 -5.71 -0.78
N THR A 23 2.17 -6.61 0.09
CA THR A 23 2.57 -7.98 -0.28
C THR A 23 1.37 -8.73 -0.87
N TRP A 24 0.21 -8.63 -0.21
CA TRP A 24 -1.03 -9.22 -0.69
C TRP A 24 -1.39 -8.69 -2.09
N ALA A 25 -1.34 -7.36 -2.30
CA ALA A 25 -1.60 -6.76 -3.60
C ALA A 25 -0.63 -7.25 -4.67
N ALA A 26 0.67 -7.24 -4.37
CA ALA A 26 1.69 -7.67 -5.30
C ALA A 26 1.59 -9.14 -5.73
N GLY A 27 1.01 -10.01 -4.89
CA GLY A 27 0.73 -11.39 -5.26
C GLY A 27 -0.47 -11.56 -6.19
N HIS A 28 -1.33 -10.56 -6.30
CA HIS A 28 -2.54 -10.59 -7.13
C HIS A 28 -2.42 -9.80 -8.45
N ILE A 29 -1.45 -8.89 -8.58
CA ILE A 29 -1.26 -8.07 -9.78
C ILE A 29 -0.24 -8.67 -10.77
N ASP A 30 -0.64 -8.72 -12.04
CA ASP A 30 0.18 -9.10 -13.19
C ASP A 30 0.19 -7.94 -14.19
N LYS A 31 1.12 -7.01 -13.97
CA LYS A 31 1.10 -5.68 -14.61
C LYS A 31 1.09 -5.79 -16.14
N GLY A 32 0.10 -5.15 -16.77
CA GLY A 32 -0.02 -5.09 -18.23
C GLY A 32 -0.51 -6.37 -18.91
N ARG A 33 -0.80 -7.45 -18.16
CA ARG A 33 -1.33 -8.70 -18.73
C ARG A 33 -2.82 -8.85 -18.52
N VAL A 34 -3.27 -8.68 -17.28
CA VAL A 34 -4.68 -8.86 -16.90
C VAL A 34 -5.06 -7.81 -15.88
N LEU A 35 -6.28 -7.28 -15.97
CA LEU A 35 -6.80 -6.34 -14.99
C LEU A 35 -6.92 -7.02 -13.62
N ALA A 36 -6.18 -6.50 -12.64
CA ALA A 36 -6.21 -7.02 -11.27
C ALA A 36 -7.50 -6.60 -10.55
N ARG A 37 -8.33 -7.60 -10.18
CA ARG A 37 -9.66 -7.41 -9.54
C ARG A 37 -9.91 -8.36 -8.36
N SER A 38 -8.87 -9.06 -7.92
CA SER A 38 -8.93 -10.10 -6.89
C SER A 38 -8.11 -9.71 -5.66
N GLY A 39 -8.35 -10.40 -4.55
CA GLY A 39 -7.65 -10.09 -3.30
C GLY A 39 -7.93 -8.65 -2.86
N PRO A 40 -6.90 -7.84 -2.54
CA PRO A 40 -7.12 -6.48 -2.05
C PRO A 40 -7.61 -5.54 -3.15
N TYR A 41 -7.45 -5.90 -4.43
CA TYR A 41 -8.00 -5.14 -5.56
C TYR A 41 -9.54 -5.22 -5.62
N ALA A 42 -10.18 -6.18 -4.93
CA ALA A 42 -11.63 -6.19 -4.79
C ALA A 42 -12.12 -5.11 -3.80
N LEU A 43 -11.26 -4.68 -2.87
CA LEU A 43 -11.62 -3.74 -1.80
C LEU A 43 -11.36 -2.29 -2.23
N THR A 44 -10.23 -2.06 -2.90
CA THR A 44 -9.81 -0.75 -3.40
C THR A 44 -9.04 -0.94 -4.70
N ARG A 45 -9.13 0.01 -5.62
CA ARG A 45 -8.37 -0.05 -6.88
C ARG A 45 -6.87 0.20 -6.69
N ASN A 46 -6.49 0.82 -5.56
CA ASN A 46 -5.12 1.25 -5.28
C ASN A 46 -4.55 0.66 -3.97
N PRO A 47 -4.56 -0.68 -3.78
CA PRO A 47 -4.16 -1.30 -2.51
C PRO A 47 -2.66 -1.15 -2.22
N LEU A 48 -1.81 -1.03 -3.25
CA LEU A 48 -0.38 -0.75 -3.05
C LEU A 48 -0.17 0.64 -2.42
N TYR A 49 -0.92 1.65 -2.86
CA TYR A 49 -0.89 2.98 -2.28
C TYR A 49 -1.51 2.99 -0.88
N LEU A 50 -2.59 2.24 -0.64
CA LEU A 50 -3.17 2.11 0.69
C LEU A 50 -2.16 1.48 1.67
N GLY A 51 -1.52 0.39 1.27
CA GLY A 51 -0.50 -0.27 2.06
C GLY A 51 0.70 0.64 2.35
N SER A 52 1.14 1.44 1.36
CA SER A 52 2.18 2.47 1.59
C SER A 52 1.76 3.54 2.59
N LEU A 53 0.48 3.97 2.57
CA LEU A 53 -0.03 4.97 3.50
C LEU A 53 0.04 4.42 4.93
N VAL A 54 -0.52 3.24 5.14
CA VAL A 54 -0.52 2.55 6.44
C VAL A 54 0.92 2.30 6.91
N MET A 55 1.79 1.84 6.01
CA MET A 55 3.19 1.56 6.32
C MET A 55 3.93 2.81 6.82
N ALA A 56 3.79 3.93 6.11
CA ALA A 56 4.43 5.19 6.47
C ALA A 56 3.86 5.78 7.76
N ILE A 57 2.55 5.69 8.00
CA ILE A 57 1.94 6.07 9.29
C ILE A 57 2.59 5.26 10.42
N GLY A 58 2.77 3.95 10.24
CA GLY A 58 3.46 3.09 11.20
C GLY A 58 4.88 3.57 11.51
N VAL A 59 5.68 3.86 10.49
CA VAL A 59 7.05 4.39 10.65
C VAL A 59 7.05 5.75 11.37
N ILE A 60 6.12 6.65 11.04
CA ILE A 60 5.99 7.96 11.70
C ILE A 60 5.64 7.80 13.18
N VAL A 61 4.72 6.89 13.51
CA VAL A 61 4.34 6.57 14.89
C VAL A 61 5.52 5.93 15.62
N ALA A 62 6.22 4.99 15.01
CA ALA A 62 7.40 4.32 15.58
C ALA A 62 8.49 5.33 15.94
N GLY A 63 8.81 6.24 15.02
CA GLY A 63 9.80 7.29 15.21
C GLY A 63 9.36 8.48 16.08
N GLN A 64 8.08 8.54 16.50
CA GLN A 64 7.47 9.69 17.19
C GLN A 64 7.70 11.03 16.48
N VAL A 65 7.64 11.02 15.14
CA VAL A 65 7.86 12.19 14.28
C VAL A 65 6.53 12.71 13.71
N TYR A 66 5.54 12.91 14.58
CA TYR A 66 4.15 13.20 14.20
C TYR A 66 3.97 14.46 13.34
N TRP A 67 4.90 15.40 13.40
CA TRP A 67 4.91 16.58 12.53
C TRP A 67 5.01 16.22 11.04
N LEU A 68 5.47 15.01 10.70
CA LEU A 68 5.49 14.49 9.33
C LEU A 68 4.11 14.02 8.81
N LEU A 69 3.10 13.86 9.67
CA LEU A 69 1.77 13.40 9.24
C LEU A 69 1.13 14.37 8.24
N LEU A 70 1.16 15.67 8.53
CA LEU A 70 0.59 16.69 7.65
C LEU A 70 1.26 16.74 6.27
N PRO A 71 2.60 16.90 6.13
CA PRO A 71 3.23 16.91 4.82
C PRO A 71 3.05 15.58 4.08
N PHE A 72 2.96 14.45 4.80
CA PHE A 72 2.71 13.16 4.18
C PHE A 72 1.28 13.04 3.62
N VAL A 73 0.26 13.52 4.34
CA VAL A 73 -1.11 13.60 3.83
C VAL A 73 -1.18 14.54 2.62
N LEU A 74 -0.55 15.71 2.69
CA LEU A 74 -0.49 16.64 1.56
C LEU A 74 0.17 15.98 0.35
N PHE A 75 1.29 15.28 0.52
CA PHE A 75 1.94 14.52 -0.54
C PHE A 75 0.99 13.48 -1.17
N TYR A 76 0.21 12.76 -0.37
CA TYR A 76 -0.79 11.83 -0.90
C TYR A 76 -1.84 12.52 -1.76
N LEU A 77 -2.32 13.70 -1.33
CA LEU A 77 -3.36 14.44 -2.04
C LEU A 77 -2.84 15.16 -3.29
N THR A 78 -1.61 15.69 -3.26
CA THR A 78 -1.06 16.50 -4.36
C THR A 78 -0.24 15.70 -5.35
N VAL A 79 0.31 14.55 -4.95
CA VAL A 79 1.15 13.70 -5.81
C VAL A 79 0.43 12.39 -6.13
N TYR A 80 0.08 11.59 -5.12
CA TYR A 80 -0.46 10.25 -5.40
C TYR A 80 -1.89 10.24 -5.90
N TYR A 81 -2.75 11.15 -5.44
CA TYR A 81 -4.11 11.22 -5.97
C TYR A 81 -4.12 11.50 -7.48
N PRO A 82 -3.39 12.51 -8.01
CA PRO A 82 -3.26 12.69 -9.47
C PRO A 82 -2.68 11.47 -10.19
N VAL A 83 -1.66 10.82 -9.62
CA VAL A 83 -1.08 9.60 -10.20
C VAL A 83 -2.12 8.48 -10.29
N MET A 84 -2.89 8.22 -9.23
CA MET A 84 -3.97 7.22 -9.25
C MET A 84 -5.04 7.55 -10.29
N ARG A 85 -5.33 8.84 -10.53
CA ARG A 85 -6.27 9.26 -11.58
C ARG A 85 -5.69 9.07 -12.98
N ALA A 86 -4.39 9.31 -13.18
CA ALA A 86 -3.72 9.04 -14.44
C ALA A 86 -3.69 7.54 -14.75
N GLU A 87 -3.32 6.70 -13.78
CA GLU A 87 -3.37 5.24 -13.89
C GLU A 87 -4.80 4.74 -14.20
N GLU A 88 -5.84 5.36 -13.61
CA GLU A 88 -7.23 5.07 -13.96
C GLU A 88 -7.55 5.34 -15.43
N GLN A 89 -7.01 6.42 -16.02
CA GLN A 89 -7.19 6.71 -17.45
C GLN A 89 -6.43 5.72 -18.34
N GLU A 90 -5.22 5.32 -17.95
CA GLU A 90 -4.44 4.31 -18.67
C GLU A 90 -5.16 2.95 -18.65
N LEU A 91 -5.67 2.54 -17.50
CA LEU A 91 -6.44 1.30 -17.36
C LEU A 91 -7.75 1.36 -18.15
N LEU A 92 -8.42 2.51 -18.18
CA LEU A 92 -9.60 2.72 -19.00
C LEU A 92 -9.28 2.59 -20.49
N GLY A 93 -8.17 3.17 -20.95
CA GLY A 93 -7.71 3.05 -22.34
C GLY A 93 -7.30 1.64 -22.73
N GLY A 94 -6.70 0.87 -21.81
CA GLY A 94 -6.22 -0.49 -22.06
C GLY A 94 -7.29 -1.58 -21.95
N TYR A 95 -8.20 -1.47 -20.97
CA TYR A 95 -9.19 -2.52 -20.65
C TYR A 95 -10.64 -2.12 -20.96
N GLY A 96 -10.91 -0.85 -21.30
CA GLY A 96 -12.22 -0.40 -21.79
C GLY A 96 -13.38 -0.67 -20.82
N GLU A 97 -14.45 -1.27 -21.35
CA GLU A 97 -15.68 -1.56 -20.59
C GLU A 97 -15.44 -2.47 -19.37
N GLU A 98 -14.49 -3.40 -19.45
CA GLU A 98 -14.12 -4.27 -18.33
C GLU A 98 -13.64 -3.45 -17.11
N PHE A 99 -12.86 -2.40 -17.37
CA PHE A 99 -12.41 -1.49 -16.32
C PHE A 99 -13.53 -0.58 -15.84
N LYS A 100 -14.40 -0.07 -16.72
CA LYS A 100 -15.54 0.76 -16.30
C LYS A 100 -16.45 0.00 -15.33
N GLU A 101 -16.78 -1.24 -15.63
CA GLU A 101 -17.62 -2.08 -14.77
C GLU A 101 -16.95 -2.30 -13.40
N TYR A 102 -15.64 -2.58 -13.41
CA TYR A 102 -14.86 -2.74 -12.19
C TYR A 102 -14.78 -1.44 -11.36
N ALA A 103 -14.51 -0.31 -12.00
CA ALA A 103 -14.41 1.00 -11.37
C ALA A 103 -15.75 1.48 -10.77
N GLY A 104 -16.88 1.08 -11.35
CA GLY A 104 -18.21 1.33 -10.80
C GLY A 104 -18.49 0.59 -9.49
N LYS A 105 -17.82 -0.54 -9.25
CA LYS A 105 -18.02 -1.39 -8.05
C LYS A 105 -16.96 -1.16 -6.97
N VAL A 106 -15.73 -0.82 -7.36
CA VAL A 106 -14.58 -0.72 -6.45
C VAL A 106 -14.12 0.73 -6.31
N PRO A 107 -14.06 1.28 -5.08
CA PRO A 107 -13.62 2.66 -4.85
C PRO A 107 -12.16 2.87 -5.24
N LEU A 108 -11.80 4.12 -5.55
CA LEU A 108 -10.43 4.48 -5.96
C LEU A 108 -9.40 4.14 -4.87
N PHE A 109 -9.66 4.50 -3.60
CA PHE A 109 -8.65 4.44 -2.54
C PHE A 109 -9.14 3.81 -1.23
N PHE A 110 -10.16 4.37 -0.58
CA PHE A 110 -10.65 3.83 0.69
C PHE A 110 -11.39 2.51 0.48
N PRO A 111 -11.02 1.43 1.20
CA PRO A 111 -11.52 0.10 0.91
C PRO A 111 -13.01 -0.04 1.22
N ARG A 112 -13.72 -0.80 0.37
CA ARG A 112 -15.11 -1.20 0.56
C ARG A 112 -15.18 -2.72 0.66
N PHE A 113 -15.73 -3.24 1.75
CA PHE A 113 -15.78 -4.68 2.06
C PHE A 113 -17.02 -5.40 1.51
N THR A 114 -17.86 -4.72 0.73
CA THR A 114 -19.10 -5.28 0.19
C THR A 114 -18.96 -5.82 -1.23
N THR A 115 -17.81 -5.63 -1.89
CA THR A 115 -17.63 -6.03 -3.28
C THR A 115 -17.19 -7.49 -3.39
N PRO A 116 -17.91 -8.34 -4.14
CA PRO A 116 -17.48 -9.70 -4.40
C PRO A 116 -16.12 -9.72 -5.11
N ALA A 117 -15.17 -10.48 -4.58
CA ALA A 117 -13.84 -10.59 -5.16
C ALA A 117 -13.83 -11.55 -6.34
N ALA A 118 -13.14 -11.16 -7.43
CA ALA A 118 -12.81 -12.12 -8.48
C ALA A 118 -11.91 -13.22 -7.90
N THR A 119 -12.11 -14.47 -8.33
CA THR A 119 -11.29 -15.60 -7.91
C THR A 119 -9.98 -15.63 -8.69
N SER A 120 -8.89 -15.20 -8.05
CA SER A 120 -7.53 -15.42 -8.54
C SER A 120 -6.64 -15.80 -7.36
N ARG A 121 -5.61 -16.59 -7.63
CA ARG A 121 -4.69 -17.11 -6.61
C ARG A 121 -3.58 -16.10 -6.33
N PHE A 122 -3.25 -15.93 -5.06
CA PHE A 122 -2.04 -15.24 -4.64
C PHE A 122 -0.79 -16.01 -5.09
N LEU A 123 0.16 -15.32 -5.75
CA LEU A 123 1.41 -15.91 -6.23
C LEU A 123 2.64 -15.19 -5.69
N TRP A 124 3.50 -15.92 -4.97
CA TRP A 124 4.79 -15.40 -4.48
C TRP A 124 5.74 -14.99 -5.61
N SER A 125 5.67 -15.66 -6.76
CA SER A 125 6.43 -15.28 -7.95
C SER A 125 6.12 -13.84 -8.39
N ARG A 126 4.85 -13.40 -8.27
CA ARG A 126 4.45 -12.03 -8.57
C ARG A 126 4.96 -11.04 -7.54
N VAL A 127 5.01 -11.41 -6.25
CA VAL A 127 5.62 -10.57 -5.21
C VAL A 127 7.09 -10.26 -5.54
N LEU A 128 7.84 -11.27 -5.99
CA LEU A 128 9.23 -11.11 -6.42
C LEU A 128 9.35 -10.30 -7.72
N GLN A 129 8.52 -10.60 -8.72
CA GLN A 129 8.51 -9.91 -10.02
C GLN A 129 8.14 -8.43 -9.89
N ASN A 130 7.21 -8.11 -9.00
CA ASN A 130 6.83 -6.74 -8.64
C ASN A 130 7.84 -6.05 -7.71
N ARG A 131 8.94 -6.73 -7.36
CA ARG A 131 10.06 -6.23 -6.54
C ARG A 131 9.67 -5.81 -5.12
N GLU A 132 8.58 -6.34 -4.56
CA GLU A 132 8.15 -5.97 -3.20
C GLU A 132 9.13 -6.41 -2.11
N HIS A 133 9.99 -7.39 -2.38
CA HIS A 133 11.10 -7.75 -1.47
C HIS A 133 11.99 -6.55 -1.14
N ARG A 134 12.13 -5.57 -2.05
CA ARG A 134 12.88 -4.33 -1.80
C ARG A 134 12.20 -3.45 -0.77
N THR A 135 10.86 -3.35 -0.83
CA THR A 135 10.08 -2.60 0.16
C THR A 135 10.16 -3.25 1.53
N LEU A 136 10.08 -4.59 1.59
CA LEU A 136 10.26 -5.33 2.85
C LEU A 136 11.67 -5.11 3.43
N GLY A 137 12.71 -5.18 2.61
CA GLY A 137 14.08 -4.86 3.02
C GLY A 137 14.23 -3.43 3.54
N GLY A 138 13.65 -2.45 2.84
CA GLY A 138 13.65 -1.05 3.27
C GLY A 138 12.93 -0.81 4.59
N LEU A 139 11.81 -1.51 4.84
CA LEU A 139 11.11 -1.45 6.12
C LEU A 139 11.97 -2.06 7.23
N LEU A 140 12.57 -3.24 7.02
CA LEU A 140 13.44 -3.87 8.01
C LEU A 140 14.63 -2.98 8.39
N LEU A 141 15.27 -2.34 7.41
CA LEU A 141 16.34 -1.38 7.67
C LEU A 141 15.85 -0.16 8.45
N THR A 142 14.64 0.32 8.15
CA THR A 142 14.03 1.46 8.85
C THR A 142 13.73 1.11 10.30
N GLU A 143 13.11 -0.04 10.56
CA GLU A 143 12.81 -0.53 11.91
C GLU A 143 14.10 -0.76 12.71
N ALA A 144 15.11 -1.40 12.11
CA ALA A 144 16.42 -1.58 12.73
C ALA A 144 17.06 -0.23 13.10
N PHE A 145 17.00 0.76 12.21
CA PHE A 145 17.48 2.11 12.49
C PHE A 145 16.72 2.78 13.64
N LEU A 146 15.38 2.69 13.68
CA LEU A 146 14.56 3.29 14.74
C LEU A 146 14.82 2.61 16.10
N ILE A 147 15.02 1.29 16.10
CA ILE A 147 15.41 0.53 17.28
C ILE A 147 16.79 0.99 17.77
N LEU A 148 17.79 1.06 16.90
CA LEU A 148 19.13 1.56 17.25
C LEU A 148 19.06 2.97 17.83
N ARG A 149 18.31 3.87 17.18
CA ARG A 149 18.09 5.25 17.64
C ARG A 149 17.40 5.32 19.01
N SER A 150 16.68 4.29 19.45
CA SER A 150 16.07 4.28 20.79
C SER A 150 17.11 4.13 21.92
N PHE A 151 18.32 3.65 21.60
CA PHE A 151 19.41 3.45 22.57
C PHE A 151 20.38 4.64 22.67
N TYR A 152 20.45 5.50 21.64
CA TYR A 152 21.39 6.63 21.55
C TYR A 152 20.67 7.99 21.54
#